data_AF-A0A218ZLG1-F1
#
_entry.id   AF-A0A218ZLG1-F1
#
_cell.length_a   1.000
_cell.length_b   1.000
_cell.length_c   1.000
_cell.angle_alpha   90.00
_cell.angle_beta   90.00
_cell.angle_gamma   90.00
#
_symmetry.space_group_name_H-M   'P 1'
#
loop_
_entity.id
_entity.type
_entity.pdbx_description
1 polymer ?
#
loop_
_entity_poly.entity_id
_entity_poly.type
_entity_poly.pdbx_seq_one_letter_code
_entity_poly.pdbx_strand_id
1 'polypeptide(L)'
;MDLFGKIAIATIVIIFILGVIFGAGLLLYHPVSKPLTSAQAEALVLKDIQQEYPNAVFSVISISRSNLTADSWNVVLNVVYNSTKACPEVMTEGFDYPAVTLVPSDEVLYASNCKVYGFGYAPDYVISQPYIAITRAYESGNASILNYIDGHGYNNTNAYASYYETGNSFLYSVGINSTDAWIIKYNATDTANVLYAAMGTNGTILATSVVNASNYTDSIN
;
A
#
# COMPACT_ATOMS: atom_id res chain seq x y z
N MET A 1 49.60 -9.90 -58.65
CA MET A 1 48.24 -10.04 -58.08
C MET A 1 47.32 -9.10 -58.81
N ASP A 2 46.28 -9.66 -59.43
CA ASP A 2 45.22 -8.92 -60.11
C ASP A 2 44.53 -7.93 -59.15
N LEU A 3 44.09 -6.79 -59.68
CA LEU A 3 43.46 -5.70 -58.92
C LEU A 3 42.24 -6.22 -58.13
N PHE A 4 41.48 -7.14 -58.72
CA PHE A 4 40.35 -7.81 -58.08
C PHE A 4 40.74 -8.61 -56.84
N GLY A 5 41.90 -9.28 -56.86
CA GLY A 5 42.40 -10.04 -55.70
C GLY A 5 42.76 -9.13 -54.53
N LYS A 6 43.30 -7.94 -54.80
CA LYS A 6 43.62 -6.95 -53.75
C LYS A 6 42.37 -6.34 -53.12
N ILE A 7 41.35 -6.05 -53.93
CA ILE A 7 40.06 -5.53 -53.46
C ILE A 7 39.36 -6.57 -52.59
N ALA A 8 39.30 -7.83 -53.04
CA ALA A 8 38.66 -8.91 -52.28
C ALA A 8 39.30 -9.10 -50.89
N ILE A 9 40.63 -9.09 -50.81
CA ILE A 9 41.35 -9.20 -49.53
C ILE A 9 41.06 -7.99 -48.64
N ALA A 10 41.07 -6.78 -49.19
CA ALA A 10 40.79 -5.56 -48.42
C ALA A 10 39.36 -5.57 -47.86
N THR A 11 38.37 -6.01 -48.63
CA THR A 11 36.97 -6.11 -48.18
C THR A 11 36.82 -7.12 -47.04
N ILE A 12 37.45 -8.29 -47.13
CA ILE A 12 37.41 -9.31 -46.06
C ILE A 12 38.01 -8.76 -44.77
N VAL A 13 39.15 -8.06 -44.86
CA VAL A 13 39.81 -7.45 -43.69
C VAL A 13 38.93 -6.38 -43.05
N ILE A 14 38.27 -5.54 -43.85
CA ILE A 14 37.35 -4.50 -43.32
C ILE A 14 36.15 -5.15 -42.62
N ILE A 15 35.52 -6.17 -43.22
CA ILE A 15 34.39 -6.87 -42.61
C ILE A 15 34.82 -7.53 -41.29
N PHE A 16 36.00 -8.15 -41.26
CA PHE A 16 36.54 -8.76 -40.04
C PHE A 16 36.77 -7.72 -38.94
N ILE A 17 37.39 -6.58 -39.26
CA ILE A 17 37.61 -5.48 -38.30
C ILE A 17 36.28 -4.95 -37.77
N LEU A 18 35.30 -4.71 -38.64
CA LEU A 18 33.97 -4.25 -38.22
C LEU A 18 33.26 -5.29 -37.34
N GLY A 19 33.37 -6.58 -37.67
CA GLY A 19 32.83 -7.67 -36.87
C GLY A 19 33.46 -7.75 -35.48
N VAL A 20 34.77 -7.57 -35.38
CA VAL A 20 35.49 -7.54 -34.09
C VAL A 20 35.11 -6.31 -33.27
N ILE A 21 35.03 -5.13 -33.89
CA ILE A 21 34.63 -3.89 -33.19
C ILE A 21 33.19 -4.00 -32.70
N PHE A 22 32.27 -4.50 -33.52
CA PHE A 22 30.87 -4.67 -33.13
C PHE A 22 30.70 -5.76 -32.07
N GLY A 23 31.39 -6.89 -32.20
CA GLY A 23 31.36 -8.00 -31.23
C GLY A 23 31.97 -7.62 -29.88
N ALA A 24 33.14 -6.97 -29.88
CA ALA A 24 33.76 -6.46 -28.66
C ALA A 24 32.95 -5.30 -28.05
N GLY A 25 32.38 -4.44 -28.90
CA GLY A 25 31.48 -3.37 -28.48
C GLY A 25 30.26 -3.90 -27.74
N LEU A 26 29.59 -4.92 -28.27
CA LEU A 26 28.44 -5.59 -27.62
C LEU A 26 28.80 -6.23 -26.28
N LEU A 27 29.95 -6.93 -26.21
CA LEU A 27 30.39 -7.58 -24.97
C LEU A 27 30.80 -6.57 -23.89
N LEU A 28 31.29 -5.38 -24.27
CA LEU A 28 31.65 -4.32 -23.33
C LEU A 28 30.45 -3.41 -22.96
N TYR A 29 29.41 -3.33 -23.81
CA TYR A 29 28.21 -2.52 -23.59
C TYR A 29 27.14 -3.19 -22.73
N HIS A 30 27.22 -4.50 -22.50
CA HIS A 30 26.45 -5.16 -21.47
C HIS A 30 27.30 -5.25 -20.20
N PRO A 31 27.38 -4.19 -19.37
CA PRO A 31 27.97 -4.35 -18.05
C PRO A 31 27.22 -5.49 -17.37
N VAL A 32 27.96 -6.45 -16.82
CA VAL A 32 27.42 -7.44 -15.89
C VAL A 32 26.62 -6.63 -14.87
N SER A 33 25.29 -6.69 -14.97
CA SER A 33 24.41 -5.87 -14.14
C SER A 33 24.72 -6.27 -12.71
N LYS A 34 25.29 -5.34 -11.95
CA LYS A 34 25.50 -5.60 -10.52
C LYS A 34 24.15 -6.03 -9.95
N PRO A 35 24.10 -7.12 -9.16
CA PRO A 35 22.85 -7.57 -8.57
C PRO A 35 22.23 -6.40 -7.80
N LEU A 36 20.94 -6.14 -8.04
CA LEU A 36 20.22 -5.06 -7.37
C LEU A 36 20.33 -5.25 -5.85
N THR A 37 20.51 -4.14 -5.14
CA THR A 37 20.36 -4.11 -3.68
C THR A 37 18.88 -4.11 -3.30
N SER A 38 18.55 -4.44 -2.06
CA SER A 38 17.17 -4.41 -1.56
C SER A 38 16.54 -3.02 -1.73
N ALA A 39 17.27 -1.96 -1.34
CA ALA A 39 16.79 -0.59 -1.46
C ALA A 39 16.53 -0.16 -2.92
N GLN A 40 17.33 -0.65 -3.87
CA GLN A 40 17.10 -0.39 -5.29
C GLN A 40 15.88 -1.15 -5.81
N ALA A 41 15.70 -2.41 -5.41
CA ALA A 41 14.53 -3.20 -5.76
C ALA A 41 13.24 -2.58 -5.19
N GLU A 42 13.25 -2.16 -3.93
CA GLU A 42 12.14 -1.45 -3.29
C GLU A 42 11.76 -0.18 -4.05
N ALA A 43 12.74 0.69 -4.36
CA ALA A 43 12.48 1.94 -5.06
C ALA A 43 11.92 1.72 -6.47
N LEU A 44 12.35 0.64 -7.16
CA LEU A 44 11.83 0.28 -8.47
C LEU A 44 10.40 -0.25 -8.39
N VAL A 45 10.12 -1.18 -7.47
CA VAL A 45 8.77 -1.70 -7.25
C VAL A 45 7.81 -0.58 -6.87
N LEU A 46 8.17 0.28 -5.91
CA LEU A 46 7.32 1.41 -5.52
C LEU A 46 7.03 2.36 -6.69
N LYS A 47 8.02 2.58 -7.57
CA LYS A 47 7.83 3.42 -8.76
C LYS A 47 6.85 2.78 -9.74
N ASP A 48 7.01 1.49 -10.04
CA ASP A 48 6.18 0.79 -11.02
C ASP A 48 4.74 0.63 -10.49
N ILE A 49 4.59 0.31 -9.20
CA ILE A 49 3.30 0.22 -8.50
C ILE A 49 2.58 1.56 -8.40
N GLN A 50 3.30 2.65 -8.15
CA GLN A 50 2.71 4.00 -8.16
C GLN A 50 2.19 4.39 -9.55
N GLN A 51 2.77 3.85 -10.63
CA GLN A 51 2.28 4.07 -11.99
C GLN A 51 1.03 3.23 -12.28
N GLU A 52 0.98 1.99 -11.80
CA GLU A 52 -0.16 1.10 -11.97
C GLU A 52 -1.38 1.56 -11.14
N TYR A 53 -1.14 2.07 -9.93
CA TYR A 53 -2.19 2.45 -8.98
C TYR A 53 -2.04 3.90 -8.47
N PRO A 54 -2.23 4.92 -9.31
CA PRO A 54 -1.86 6.31 -9.01
C PRO A 54 -2.60 6.95 -7.80
N ASN A 55 -3.70 6.36 -7.35
CA ASN A 55 -4.53 6.89 -6.26
C ASN A 55 -4.47 6.03 -4.98
N ALA A 56 -3.62 5.01 -4.94
CA ALA A 56 -3.45 4.17 -3.76
C ALA A 56 -2.31 4.68 -2.86
N VAL A 57 -2.40 4.33 -1.58
CA VAL A 57 -1.31 4.46 -0.62
C VAL A 57 -0.67 3.09 -0.46
N PHE A 58 0.66 3.04 -0.48
CA PHE A 58 1.42 1.80 -0.40
C PHE A 58 2.27 1.75 0.86
N SER A 59 2.42 0.56 1.43
CA SER A 59 3.45 0.30 2.45
C SER A 59 4.08 -1.06 2.20
N VAL A 60 5.41 -1.10 2.19
CA VAL A 60 6.15 -2.36 2.03
C VAL A 60 6.07 -3.14 3.34
N ILE A 61 5.54 -4.36 3.28
CA ILE A 61 5.45 -5.28 4.42
C ILE A 61 6.77 -6.04 4.57
N SER A 62 7.28 -6.57 3.46
CA SER A 62 8.54 -7.31 3.47
C SER A 62 9.23 -7.26 2.11
N ILE A 63 10.56 -7.33 2.16
CA ILE A 63 11.42 -7.46 0.98
C ILE A 63 12.46 -8.54 1.27
N SER A 64 12.54 -9.54 0.40
CA SER A 64 13.46 -10.66 0.55
C SER A 64 13.96 -11.13 -0.81
N ARG A 65 15.05 -11.89 -0.84
CA ARG A 65 15.51 -12.50 -2.11
C ARG A 65 14.48 -13.52 -2.58
N SER A 66 14.10 -13.46 -3.85
CA SER A 66 13.22 -14.45 -4.44
C SER A 66 13.97 -15.76 -4.67
N ASN A 67 13.24 -16.86 -4.53
CA ASN A 67 13.74 -18.21 -4.81
C ASN A 67 13.59 -18.57 -6.30
N LEU A 68 12.89 -17.76 -7.11
CA LEU A 68 12.58 -18.07 -8.50
C LEU A 68 13.74 -17.72 -9.44
N THR A 69 14.38 -16.56 -9.28
CA THR A 69 15.57 -16.19 -10.08
C THR A 69 16.68 -15.56 -9.23
N ALA A 70 17.94 -15.86 -9.61
CA ALA A 70 19.14 -15.56 -8.81
C ALA A 70 19.39 -14.06 -8.54
N ASP A 71 18.70 -13.16 -9.24
CA ASP A 71 18.83 -11.71 -9.10
C ASP A 71 17.51 -11.01 -8.76
N SER A 72 16.50 -11.76 -8.32
CA SER A 72 15.16 -11.26 -8.02
C SER A 72 14.84 -11.16 -6.52
N TRP A 73 13.77 -10.46 -6.22
CA TRP A 73 13.32 -10.03 -4.90
C TRP A 73 11.82 -10.27 -4.79
N ASN A 74 11.42 -10.99 -3.75
CA ASN A 74 10.02 -11.04 -3.35
C ASN A 74 9.71 -9.79 -2.51
N VAL A 75 8.82 -8.95 -3.02
CA VAL A 75 8.34 -7.72 -2.39
C VAL A 75 6.85 -7.87 -2.10
N VAL A 76 6.50 -7.81 -0.83
CA VAL A 76 5.11 -7.86 -0.38
C VAL A 76 4.72 -6.48 0.13
N LEU A 77 3.62 -5.94 -0.39
CA LEU A 77 3.15 -4.59 -0.09
C LEU A 77 1.65 -4.57 0.22
N ASN A 78 1.24 -3.67 1.10
CA ASN A 78 -0.17 -3.31 1.26
C ASN A 78 -0.52 -2.22 0.27
N VAL A 79 -1.59 -2.42 -0.50
CA VAL A 79 -2.23 -1.42 -1.33
C VAL A 79 -3.51 -0.97 -0.65
N VAL A 80 -3.66 0.34 -0.46
CA VAL A 80 -4.84 0.92 0.17
C VAL A 80 -5.47 1.98 -0.71
N TYR A 81 -6.70 1.76 -1.16
CA TYR A 81 -7.49 2.76 -1.87
C TYR A 81 -8.43 3.49 -0.92
N ASN A 82 -8.70 4.75 -1.23
CA ASN A 82 -9.62 5.59 -0.44
C ASN A 82 -9.25 5.58 1.06
N SER A 83 -7.95 5.65 1.35
CA SER A 83 -7.36 5.48 2.69
C SER A 83 -7.91 6.41 3.76
N THR A 84 -8.52 7.53 3.33
CA THR A 84 -9.14 8.53 4.20
C THR A 84 -10.66 8.49 4.18
N LYS A 85 -11.31 7.48 3.59
CA LYS A 85 -12.78 7.37 3.52
C LYS A 85 -13.30 6.32 4.50
N ALA A 86 -14.62 6.28 4.68
CA ALA A 86 -15.25 5.34 5.62
C ALA A 86 -15.18 3.87 5.20
N CYS A 87 -14.86 3.59 3.93
CA CYS A 87 -14.69 2.24 3.41
C CYS A 87 -13.41 2.15 2.56
N PRO A 88 -12.24 2.20 3.20
CA PRO A 88 -10.99 1.95 2.48
C PRO A 88 -10.98 0.52 1.96
N GLU A 89 -10.38 0.35 0.79
CA GLU A 89 -10.06 -0.96 0.24
C GLU A 89 -8.62 -1.30 0.59
N VAL A 90 -8.41 -2.49 1.13
CA VAL A 90 -7.12 -2.94 1.66
C VAL A 90 -6.83 -4.32 1.08
N MET A 91 -5.72 -4.42 0.38
CA MET A 91 -5.21 -5.69 -0.13
C MET A 91 -3.71 -5.77 0.10
N THR A 92 -3.20 -6.99 0.23
CA THR A 92 -1.77 -7.26 0.16
C THR A 92 -1.47 -7.90 -1.17
N GLU A 93 -0.45 -7.40 -1.85
CA GLU A 93 0.05 -7.94 -3.11
C GLU A 93 1.53 -8.31 -2.95
N GLY A 94 1.90 -9.49 -3.43
CA GLY A 94 3.29 -9.96 -3.53
C GLY A 94 3.78 -9.88 -4.98
N PHE A 95 5.03 -9.46 -5.16
CA PHE A 95 5.68 -9.33 -6.47
C PHE A 95 7.05 -9.96 -6.45
N ASP A 96 7.42 -10.61 -7.55
CA ASP A 96 8.82 -10.96 -7.80
C ASP A 96 9.51 -9.94 -8.72
N TYR A 97 10.62 -9.35 -8.27
CA TYR A 97 11.28 -8.22 -8.93
C TYR A 97 12.82 -8.28 -8.88
N PRO A 98 13.58 -8.09 -9.97
CA PRO A 98 13.14 -7.96 -11.35
C PRO A 98 12.81 -9.32 -11.96
N ALA A 99 11.53 -9.72 -11.95
CA ALA A 99 11.03 -10.49 -13.05
C ALA A 99 10.82 -9.54 -14.24
N VAL A 100 10.81 -10.05 -15.47
CA VAL A 100 10.69 -9.27 -16.71
C VAL A 100 9.39 -8.42 -16.77
N THR A 101 8.46 -8.65 -15.83
CA THR A 101 7.19 -7.98 -15.59
C THR A 101 6.83 -8.07 -14.09
N LEU A 102 5.97 -7.19 -13.57
CA LEU A 102 5.32 -7.42 -12.26
C LEU A 102 4.49 -8.69 -12.36
N VAL A 103 4.98 -9.80 -11.78
CA VAL A 103 4.21 -11.05 -11.69
C VAL A 103 3.64 -11.11 -10.27
N PRO A 104 2.31 -10.97 -10.10
CA PRO A 104 1.69 -11.14 -8.79
C PRO A 104 1.93 -12.57 -8.29
N SER A 105 2.47 -12.70 -7.08
CA SER A 105 2.72 -13.99 -6.44
C SER A 105 1.58 -14.39 -5.52
N ASP A 106 1.01 -13.43 -4.78
CA ASP A 106 -0.04 -13.61 -3.79
C ASP A 106 -0.90 -12.34 -3.73
N GLU A 107 -2.23 -12.49 -3.78
CA GLU A 107 -3.19 -11.39 -3.56
C GLU A 107 -4.12 -11.79 -2.42
N VAL A 108 -4.14 -10.98 -1.36
CA VAL A 108 -5.04 -11.18 -0.22
C VAL A 108 -5.86 -9.91 0.01
N LEU A 109 -7.16 -9.99 -0.27
CA LEU A 109 -8.10 -8.91 -0.02
C LEU A 109 -8.55 -8.92 1.46
N TYR A 110 -8.28 -7.85 2.19
CA TYR A 110 -8.65 -7.69 3.60
C TYR A 110 -9.88 -6.83 3.81
N ALA A 111 -10.14 -5.87 2.92
CA ALA A 111 -11.34 -5.03 3.00
C ALA A 111 -11.69 -4.49 1.62
N SER A 112 -12.96 -4.51 1.26
CA SER A 112 -13.48 -3.88 0.04
C SER A 112 -15.00 -3.75 0.13
N ASN A 113 -15.60 -2.79 -0.59
CA ASN A 113 -17.05 -2.56 -0.61
C ASN A 113 -17.66 -2.48 0.80
N CYS A 114 -17.01 -1.75 1.71
CA CYS A 114 -17.44 -1.56 3.10
C CYS A 114 -17.56 -2.85 3.92
N LYS A 115 -16.85 -3.91 3.52
CA LYS A 115 -16.79 -5.19 4.22
C LYS A 115 -15.35 -5.56 4.46
N VAL A 116 -15.10 -6.18 5.60
CA VAL A 116 -13.81 -6.79 5.88
C VAL A 116 -13.86 -8.23 5.36
N TYR A 117 -12.76 -8.68 4.75
CA TYR A 117 -12.55 -10.02 4.22
C TYR A 117 -11.32 -10.61 4.91
N GLY A 118 -11.24 -11.94 5.02
CA GLY A 118 -10.23 -12.63 5.85
C GLY A 118 -10.78 -13.31 7.11
N PHE A 119 -12.10 -13.31 7.29
CA PHE A 119 -12.82 -13.85 8.44
C PHE A 119 -13.01 -15.38 8.49
N GLY A 120 -12.51 -16.14 7.53
CA GLY A 120 -13.02 -17.51 7.31
C GLY A 120 -12.72 -18.54 8.40
N TYR A 121 -11.58 -18.45 9.11
CA TYR A 121 -11.03 -19.60 9.83
C TYR A 121 -10.36 -19.34 11.18
N ALA A 122 -10.15 -18.09 11.61
CA ALA A 122 -9.47 -17.79 12.88
C ALA A 122 -10.49 -17.50 14.00
N PRO A 123 -10.52 -18.28 15.10
CA PRO A 123 -11.45 -18.05 16.21
C PRO A 123 -11.17 -16.76 16.99
N ASP A 124 -9.91 -16.31 16.99
CA ASP A 124 -9.47 -15.06 17.61
C ASP A 124 -8.83 -14.17 16.53
N TYR A 125 -9.60 -13.24 15.96
CA TYR A 125 -9.06 -12.26 15.02
C TYR A 125 -8.83 -10.92 15.74
N VAL A 126 -7.67 -10.33 15.50
CA VAL A 126 -7.29 -9.01 16.03
C VAL A 126 -7.18 -8.05 14.87
N ILE A 127 -7.92 -6.94 14.94
CA ILE A 127 -7.77 -5.85 13.98
C ILE A 127 -6.44 -5.15 14.24
N SER A 128 -5.49 -5.30 13.32
CA SER A 128 -4.12 -4.81 13.45
C SER A 128 -3.81 -3.59 12.58
N GLN A 129 -4.74 -3.18 11.70
CA GLN A 129 -4.54 -2.08 10.76
C GLN A 129 -5.64 -1.01 10.87
N PRO A 130 -5.29 0.28 10.73
CA PRO A 130 -6.24 1.39 10.87
C PRO A 130 -7.34 1.32 9.80
N TYR A 131 -7.01 0.98 8.57
CA TYR A 131 -7.97 0.91 7.46
C TYR A 131 -9.01 -0.20 7.68
N ILE A 132 -8.58 -1.36 8.17
CA ILE A 132 -9.48 -2.45 8.56
C ILE A 132 -10.37 -2.00 9.73
N ALA A 133 -9.83 -1.23 10.68
CA ALA A 133 -10.60 -0.72 11.80
C ALA A 133 -11.73 0.22 11.36
N ILE A 134 -11.43 1.13 10.42
CA ILE A 134 -12.42 2.03 9.80
C ILE A 134 -13.53 1.22 9.12
N THR A 135 -13.16 0.30 8.21
CA THR A 135 -14.13 -0.53 7.49
C THR A 135 -14.97 -1.37 8.45
N ARG A 136 -14.36 -1.98 9.46
CA ARG A 136 -15.06 -2.80 10.44
C ARG A 136 -16.05 -1.98 11.28
N ALA A 137 -15.69 -0.75 11.65
CA ALA A 137 -16.57 0.10 12.40
C ALA A 137 -17.81 0.52 11.60
N TYR A 138 -17.65 0.78 10.30
CA TYR A 138 -18.79 0.98 9.39
C TYR A 138 -19.63 -0.30 9.25
N GLU A 139 -18.99 -1.43 8.97
CA GLU A 139 -19.63 -2.75 8.81
C GLU A 139 -20.41 -3.20 10.06
N SER A 140 -20.00 -2.75 11.26
CA SER A 140 -20.67 -3.06 12.52
C SER A 140 -22.15 -2.65 12.56
N GLY A 141 -22.56 -1.74 11.67
CA GLY A 141 -23.93 -1.24 11.60
C GLY A 141 -24.31 -0.31 12.74
N ASN A 142 -23.33 0.26 13.45
CA ASN A 142 -23.60 1.19 14.54
C ASN A 142 -24.34 2.44 14.03
N ALA A 143 -25.51 2.73 14.60
CA ALA A 143 -26.39 3.79 14.12
C ALA A 143 -25.75 5.18 14.15
N SER A 144 -24.92 5.51 15.14
CA SER A 144 -24.25 6.82 15.21
C SER A 144 -23.28 7.00 14.05
N ILE A 145 -22.54 5.95 13.70
CA ILE A 145 -21.59 5.95 12.59
C ILE A 145 -22.32 6.06 11.26
N LEU A 146 -23.32 5.21 11.03
CA LEU A 146 -24.10 5.22 9.80
C LEU A 146 -24.82 6.56 9.60
N ASN A 147 -25.52 7.06 10.62
CA ASN A 147 -26.25 8.34 10.51
C ASN A 147 -25.32 9.52 10.24
N TYR A 148 -24.11 9.54 10.80
CA TYR A 148 -23.15 10.60 10.54
C TYR A 148 -22.66 10.56 9.08
N ILE A 149 -22.27 9.38 8.60
CA ILE A 149 -21.76 9.21 7.23
C ILE A 149 -22.86 9.41 6.19
N ASP A 150 -24.05 8.86 6.41
CA ASP A 150 -25.17 8.97 5.48
C ASP A 150 -25.74 10.40 5.48
N GLY A 151 -25.75 11.07 6.64
CA GLY A 151 -26.22 12.45 6.78
C GLY A 151 -25.34 13.47 6.07
N HIS A 152 -24.03 13.25 6.02
CA HIS A 152 -23.06 14.15 5.37
C HIS A 152 -22.62 13.68 3.98
N GLY A 153 -22.83 12.40 3.68
CA GLY A 153 -22.42 11.74 2.45
C GLY A 153 -21.01 11.15 2.53
N TYR A 154 -20.85 9.96 1.95
CA TYR A 154 -19.59 9.21 1.91
C TYR A 154 -18.41 10.03 1.36
N ASN A 155 -18.60 10.75 0.25
CA ASN A 155 -17.54 11.52 -0.37
C ASN A 155 -17.07 12.71 0.48
N ASN A 156 -17.95 13.26 1.30
CA ASN A 156 -17.66 14.42 2.15
C ASN A 156 -17.10 14.02 3.52
N THR A 157 -17.22 12.74 3.89
CA THR A 157 -16.74 12.24 5.18
C THR A 157 -15.36 11.62 5.03
N ASN A 158 -14.39 12.17 5.76
CA ASN A 158 -13.08 11.57 5.91
C ASN A 158 -13.00 10.76 7.21
N ALA A 159 -12.31 9.63 7.19
CA ALA A 159 -12.13 8.74 8.33
C ALA A 159 -10.64 8.51 8.60
N TYR A 160 -10.28 8.47 9.88
CA TYR A 160 -8.93 8.20 10.37
C TYR A 160 -9.03 7.27 11.56
N ALA A 161 -8.06 6.38 11.75
CA ALA A 161 -8.04 5.49 12.89
C ALA A 161 -6.63 5.38 13.49
N SER A 162 -6.58 5.39 14.82
CA SER A 162 -5.35 5.23 15.60
C SER A 162 -5.62 4.29 16.78
N TYR A 163 -4.66 3.42 17.07
CA TYR A 163 -4.76 2.49 18.19
C TYR A 163 -4.22 3.11 19.47
N TYR A 164 -4.94 2.93 20.58
CA TYR A 164 -4.54 3.42 21.90
C TYR A 164 -4.58 2.28 22.92
N GLU A 165 -3.41 1.84 23.38
CA GLU A 165 -3.28 0.87 24.47
C GLU A 165 -3.74 1.46 25.80
N THR A 166 -3.44 2.73 26.03
CA THR A 166 -3.77 3.46 27.26
C THR A 166 -4.77 4.56 26.97
N GLY A 167 -5.55 4.95 27.98
CA GLY A 167 -6.57 5.96 27.78
C GLY A 167 -5.98 7.34 27.53
N ASN A 168 -6.71 8.14 26.76
CA ASN A 168 -6.28 9.43 26.27
C ASN A 168 -7.11 10.55 26.90
N SER A 169 -6.44 11.59 27.42
CA SER A 169 -7.09 12.69 28.13
C SER A 169 -8.08 13.48 27.25
N PHE A 170 -7.76 13.67 25.97
CA PHE A 170 -8.69 14.26 25.01
C PHE A 170 -9.91 13.37 24.81
N LEU A 171 -9.71 12.05 24.67
CA LEU A 171 -10.82 11.11 24.51
C LEU A 171 -11.75 11.08 25.74
N TYR A 172 -11.19 11.16 26.95
CA TYR A 172 -11.97 11.33 28.17
C TYR A 172 -12.79 12.63 28.15
N SER A 173 -12.21 13.73 27.66
CA SER A 173 -12.90 15.03 27.56
C SER A 173 -14.08 15.02 26.59
N VAL A 174 -14.11 14.06 25.65
CA VAL A 174 -15.23 13.84 24.72
C VAL A 174 -16.10 12.65 25.13
N GLY A 175 -15.93 12.12 26.35
CA GLY A 175 -16.78 11.05 26.92
C GLY A 175 -16.41 9.63 26.49
N ILE A 176 -15.26 9.43 25.84
CA ILE A 176 -14.75 8.10 25.47
C ILE A 176 -13.74 7.65 26.54
N ASN A 177 -14.19 6.76 27.42
CA ASN A 177 -13.37 6.15 28.47
C ASN A 177 -13.02 4.70 28.11
N SER A 178 -12.25 4.54 27.03
CA SER A 178 -11.80 3.23 26.54
C SER A 178 -10.28 3.18 26.46
N THR A 179 -9.74 2.03 26.83
CA THR A 179 -8.33 1.65 26.65
C THR A 179 -8.27 0.43 25.76
N ASP A 180 -7.10 0.13 25.20
CA ASP A 180 -6.91 -1.03 24.31
C ASP A 180 -7.90 -1.04 23.14
N ALA A 181 -8.04 0.14 22.50
CA ALA A 181 -9.08 0.38 21.51
C ALA A 181 -8.57 1.15 20.30
N TRP A 182 -9.13 0.83 19.14
CA TRP A 182 -9.10 1.67 17.96
C TRP A 182 -9.99 2.88 18.15
N ILE A 183 -9.43 4.05 17.92
CA ILE A 183 -10.15 5.32 17.98
C ILE A 183 -10.27 5.83 16.57
N ILE A 184 -11.50 5.93 16.12
CA ILE A 184 -11.86 6.23 14.74
C ILE A 184 -12.53 7.59 14.71
N LYS A 185 -11.94 8.51 13.97
CA LYS A 185 -12.39 9.88 13.79
C LYS A 185 -13.02 10.03 12.41
N TYR A 186 -14.29 10.40 12.37
CA TYR A 186 -15.00 10.78 11.15
C TYR A 186 -15.20 12.30 11.14
N ASN A 187 -14.71 12.94 10.08
CA ASN A 187 -14.76 14.38 9.88
C ASN A 187 -15.36 14.70 8.51
N ALA A 188 -16.56 15.27 8.51
CA ALA A 188 -17.25 15.69 7.31
C ALA A 188 -16.95 17.14 6.93
N THR A 189 -16.75 17.41 5.64
CA THR A 189 -16.29 18.73 5.14
C THR A 189 -17.35 19.83 5.19
N ASP A 190 -18.61 19.47 5.36
CA ASP A 190 -19.79 20.34 5.37
C ASP A 190 -20.28 20.71 6.78
N THR A 191 -19.59 20.23 7.82
CA THR A 191 -19.95 20.49 9.22
C THR A 191 -18.72 20.68 10.10
N ALA A 192 -18.89 21.40 11.21
CA ALA A 192 -17.86 21.45 12.27
C ALA A 192 -17.97 20.26 13.24
N ASN A 193 -19.02 19.45 13.16
CA ASN A 193 -19.19 18.30 14.02
C ASN A 193 -18.28 17.16 13.56
N VAL A 194 -17.59 16.52 14.51
CA VAL A 194 -16.71 15.37 14.30
C VAL A 194 -17.25 14.23 15.14
N LEU A 195 -17.38 13.04 14.54
CA LEU A 195 -17.75 11.83 15.25
C LEU A 195 -16.48 11.04 15.61
N TYR A 196 -16.31 10.73 16.88
CA TYR A 196 -15.33 9.77 17.38
C TYR A 196 -16.03 8.46 17.73
N ALA A 197 -15.44 7.34 17.36
CA ALA A 197 -15.88 6.00 17.76
C ALA A 197 -14.70 5.25 18.38
N ALA A 198 -14.92 4.65 19.55
CA ALA A 198 -14.00 3.70 20.14
C ALA A 198 -14.44 2.29 19.79
N MET A 199 -13.52 1.47 19.30
CA MET A 199 -13.76 0.10 18.88
C MET A 199 -12.70 -0.82 19.49
N GLY A 200 -13.12 -1.93 20.10
CA GLY A 200 -12.17 -2.93 20.58
C GLY A 200 -11.42 -3.63 19.45
N THR A 201 -10.34 -4.32 19.78
CA THR A 201 -9.54 -5.13 18.84
C THR A 201 -10.35 -6.22 18.13
N ASN A 202 -11.45 -6.68 18.76
CA ASN A 202 -12.41 -7.63 18.21
C ASN A 202 -13.46 -7.01 17.27
N GLY A 203 -13.39 -5.71 17.00
CA GLY A 203 -14.32 -4.99 16.12
C GLY A 203 -15.63 -4.55 16.75
N THR A 204 -15.81 -4.69 18.07
CA THR A 204 -17.02 -4.20 18.77
C THR A 204 -16.92 -2.71 19.03
N ILE A 205 -17.94 -1.94 18.68
CA ILE A 205 -18.03 -0.52 19.04
C ILE A 205 -18.32 -0.39 20.54
N LEU A 206 -17.40 0.23 21.27
CA LEU A 206 -17.45 0.43 22.71
C LEU A 206 -18.17 1.73 23.08
N ALA A 207 -17.90 2.80 22.34
CA ALA A 207 -18.49 4.12 22.56
C ALA A 207 -18.46 4.96 21.28
N THR A 208 -19.37 5.93 21.18
CA THR A 208 -19.36 6.96 20.13
C THR A 208 -19.65 8.33 20.75
N SER A 209 -19.02 9.37 20.23
CA SER A 209 -19.22 10.75 20.67
C SER A 209 -19.18 11.71 19.49
N VAL A 210 -20.11 12.64 19.43
CA VAL A 210 -20.11 13.73 18.45
C VAL A 210 -19.73 15.02 19.16
N VAL A 211 -18.70 15.69 18.68
CA VAL A 211 -18.22 16.95 19.24
C VAL A 211 -18.09 18.00 18.15
N ASN A 212 -18.20 19.27 18.53
CA ASN A 212 -17.94 20.38 17.62
C ASN A 212 -16.43 20.70 17.62
N ALA A 213 -15.77 20.57 16.47
CA ALA A 213 -14.33 20.81 16.29
C ALA A 213 -13.89 22.22 16.70
N SER A 214 -14.78 23.22 16.68
CA SER A 214 -14.42 24.57 17.15
C SER A 214 -14.11 24.63 18.64
N ASN A 215 -14.59 23.65 19.41
CA ASN A 215 -14.46 23.63 20.87
C ASN A 215 -13.25 22.81 21.34
N TYR A 216 -12.54 22.16 20.41
CA TYR A 216 -11.46 21.24 20.72
C TYR A 216 -10.30 21.41 19.74
N THR A 217 -9.13 21.79 20.25
CA THR A 217 -7.87 21.64 19.50
C THR A 217 -7.47 20.18 19.54
N ASP A 218 -7.74 19.48 18.44
CA ASP A 218 -7.39 18.06 18.31
C ASP A 218 -5.85 17.91 18.29
N SER A 219 -5.31 17.12 19.21
CA SER A 219 -3.89 16.75 19.23
C SER A 219 -3.65 15.37 18.60
N ILE A 220 -4.67 14.75 18.00
CA ILE A 220 -4.57 13.47 17.31
C ILE A 220 -4.26 13.73 15.84
N ASN A 221 -2.96 13.73 15.51
CA ASN A 221 -2.45 13.57 14.16
C ASN A 221 -1.64 12.28 14.09
#